data_AF-A0A2G2I3A4-F1
#
_entry.id   AF-A0A2G2I3A4-F1
#
_cell.length_a   1.000
_cell.length_b   1.000
_cell.length_c   1.000
_cell.angle_alpha   90.00
_cell.angle_beta   90.00
_cell.angle_gamma   90.00
#
_symmetry.space_group_name_H-M   'P 1'
#
loop_
_entity.id
_entity.type
_entity.pdbx_description
1 polymer ?
#
loop_
_entity_poly.entity_id
_entity_poly.type
_entity_poly.pdbx_seq_one_letter_code
_entity_poly.pdbx_strand_id
1 'polypeptide(L)'
;MRSRVIPWHFTAVLMMLSACSDGASVSQADQSQAYATILEALPYAPVTQLEPEPYSPTLQDRRWRFADKLEEQHLPMLRRLKRGEIGNFGGIEWRWRDGPENDGLGTITGVAYFLNEPAATLRRYTGNPLFQPATAGFARTDQDRIAREWADRIGDGIASPGFGNIGVPWINIALPRAEFEAMRTAKRWAIPPNLALRFSEWAEPDLPAVPDGLRPLIRYFPNEQSLAGPTPDLATYDAIVLRDGCFFIDEEGADDPLAMFPLGVGVHRDREGHLAFRSRHSANARQLARVGTRMQLGYRAEVAEPPPALIEACGRHRVVSVKSLDQAAGYGGVWFAVQQNAAREGL
;
A
#
# COMPACT_ATOMS: atom_id res chain seq x y z
N MET A 1 49.22 23.62 50.34
CA MET A 1 49.86 23.46 49.02
C MET A 1 49.37 24.63 48.15
N ARG A 2 50.05 25.79 48.20
CA ARG A 2 50.99 26.28 47.16
C ARG A 2 50.40 26.14 45.75
N SER A 3 49.92 27.25 45.18
CA SER A 3 50.64 28.13 44.21
C SER A 3 50.67 27.52 42.79
N ARG A 4 50.65 28.25 41.67
CA ARG A 4 50.41 29.64 41.25
C ARG A 4 50.80 29.63 39.74
N VAL A 5 50.21 30.53 38.94
CA VAL A 5 50.85 31.21 37.78
C VAL A 5 51.08 30.33 36.51
N ILE A 6 50.31 30.46 35.40
CA ILE A 6 50.28 31.47 34.30
C ILE A 6 51.65 31.61 33.53
N PRO A 7 51.73 32.23 32.32
CA PRO A 7 51.90 31.63 30.99
C PRO A 7 53.17 32.12 30.25
N TRP A 8 53.72 31.42 29.24
CA TRP A 8 54.76 32.04 28.40
C TRP A 8 54.58 31.75 26.91
N HIS A 9 54.47 32.83 26.15
CA HIS A 9 54.62 32.97 24.70
C HIS A 9 55.99 32.49 24.21
N PHE A 10 56.11 32.11 22.93
CA PHE A 10 57.16 32.48 21.96
C PHE A 10 56.84 31.73 20.64
N THR A 11 56.32 32.37 19.59
CA THR A 11 57.05 33.05 18.48
C THR A 11 57.19 32.17 17.24
N ALA A 12 56.51 32.64 16.19
CA ALA A 12 56.78 32.55 14.75
C ALA A 12 57.67 31.44 14.18
N VAL A 13 57.09 30.66 13.25
CA VAL A 13 57.75 30.36 11.98
C VAL A 13 56.80 30.73 10.86
N LEU A 14 57.20 31.78 10.14
CA LEU A 14 56.67 32.19 8.85
C LEU A 14 57.24 31.21 7.80
N MET A 15 56.38 30.49 7.09
CA MET A 15 56.73 30.01 5.75
C MET A 15 55.59 30.40 4.80
N MET A 16 55.90 31.40 3.99
CA MET A 16 55.15 31.72 2.79
C MET A 16 55.27 30.56 1.81
N LEU A 17 54.13 30.02 1.38
CA LEU A 17 53.98 29.54 0.01
C LEU A 17 52.61 30.03 -0.50
N SER A 18 52.72 30.97 -1.43
CA SER A 18 51.68 31.54 -2.27
C SER A 18 51.03 30.46 -3.15
N ALA A 19 49.71 30.43 -3.17
CA ALA A 19 48.95 30.01 -4.35
C ALA A 19 47.62 30.79 -4.42
N CYS A 20 47.55 31.59 -5.47
CA CYS A 20 46.48 32.41 -6.02
C CYS A 20 45.07 32.27 -5.41
N SER A 21 44.65 33.37 -4.78
CA SER A 21 43.27 33.71 -4.51
C SER A 21 42.65 34.27 -5.80
N ASP A 22 41.79 33.50 -6.46
CA ASP A 22 40.70 34.08 -7.23
C ASP A 22 39.42 33.88 -6.43
N GLY A 23 39.08 34.93 -5.69
CA GLY A 23 37.80 35.10 -5.05
C GLY A 23 36.73 35.27 -6.12
N ALA A 24 36.13 34.17 -6.55
CA ALA A 24 34.74 34.22 -6.96
C ALA A 24 33.91 34.42 -5.70
N SER A 25 33.54 35.67 -5.46
CA SER A 25 32.50 36.08 -4.54
C SER A 25 31.31 35.12 -4.66
N VAL A 26 30.99 34.45 -3.56
CA VAL A 26 29.65 33.92 -3.32
C VAL A 26 28.76 35.15 -3.18
N SER A 27 28.38 35.70 -4.33
CA SER A 27 27.25 36.62 -4.41
C SER A 27 26.06 35.85 -3.87
N GLN A 28 25.32 36.51 -2.98
CA GLN A 28 23.99 36.09 -2.56
C GLN A 28 23.14 35.93 -3.84
N ALA A 29 23.16 34.72 -4.39
CA ALA A 29 22.25 34.31 -5.42
C ALA A 29 20.90 34.13 -4.74
N ASP A 30 20.10 35.20 -4.84
CA ASP A 30 18.68 35.17 -5.10
C ASP A 30 17.95 33.91 -4.60
N GLN A 31 17.25 34.04 -3.47
CA GLN A 31 16.29 33.05 -2.97
C GLN A 31 15.01 33.02 -3.83
N SER A 32 15.13 33.10 -5.15
CA SER A 32 14.11 32.56 -6.04
C SER A 32 14.34 31.05 -6.08
N GLN A 33 13.76 30.32 -5.12
CA GLN A 33 13.79 28.86 -5.08
C GLN A 33 13.05 28.30 -6.30
N ALA A 34 13.72 28.26 -7.45
CA ALA A 34 13.25 27.54 -8.62
C ALA A 34 13.31 26.04 -8.31
N TYR A 35 12.16 25.37 -8.42
CA TYR A 35 12.07 23.94 -8.15
C TYR A 35 12.87 23.17 -9.19
N ALA A 36 13.56 22.11 -8.75
CA ALA A 36 14.31 21.25 -9.67
C ALA A 36 13.34 20.56 -10.64
N THR A 37 13.61 20.68 -11.94
CA THR A 37 12.93 19.91 -12.98
C THR A 37 13.74 18.64 -13.26
N ILE A 38 13.12 17.47 -13.10
CA ILE A 38 13.68 16.15 -13.36
C ILE A 38 12.84 15.49 -14.45
N LEU A 39 13.35 15.53 -15.68
CA LEU A 39 12.74 14.87 -16.84
C LEU A 39 13.34 13.49 -17.09
N GLU A 40 14.62 13.31 -16.77
CA GLU A 40 15.36 12.08 -17.04
C GLU A 40 16.10 11.64 -15.78
N ALA A 41 16.03 10.34 -15.48
CA ALA A 41 16.91 9.68 -14.54
C ALA A 41 17.39 8.37 -15.14
N LEU A 42 18.58 7.92 -14.74
CA LEU A 42 19.04 6.59 -15.13
C LEU A 42 18.11 5.54 -14.51
N PRO A 43 17.64 4.53 -15.26
CA PRO A 43 16.92 3.41 -14.67
C PRO A 43 17.79 2.70 -13.63
N TYR A 44 17.16 1.99 -12.70
CA TYR A 44 17.91 1.07 -11.87
C TYR A 44 18.66 0.06 -12.74
N ALA A 45 19.85 -0.35 -12.29
CA ALA A 45 20.53 -1.47 -12.90
C ALA A 45 19.55 -2.65 -13.00
N PRO A 46 19.36 -3.25 -14.19
CA PRO A 46 18.43 -4.35 -14.36
C PRO A 46 18.73 -5.42 -13.32
N VAL A 47 17.69 -5.90 -12.63
CA VAL A 47 17.85 -7.08 -11.79
C VAL A 47 18.18 -8.23 -12.75
N THR A 48 19.44 -8.67 -12.75
CA THR A 48 19.94 -9.71 -13.65
C THR A 48 19.50 -11.12 -13.23
N GLN A 49 19.00 -11.26 -12.01
CA GLN A 49 18.26 -12.43 -11.53
C GLN A 49 16.76 -12.17 -11.64
N LEU A 50 16.19 -12.53 -12.79
CA LEU A 50 14.74 -12.67 -12.96
C LEU A 50 14.26 -14.07 -12.56
N GLU A 51 15.13 -14.93 -12.04
CA GLU A 51 14.65 -16.17 -11.44
C GLU A 51 13.77 -15.76 -10.26
N PRO A 52 12.46 -16.07 -10.26
CA PRO A 52 11.75 -16.02 -9.01
C PRO A 52 12.52 -16.96 -8.10
N GLU A 53 13.05 -16.45 -6.98
CA GLU A 53 13.52 -17.35 -5.92
C GLU A 53 12.43 -18.41 -5.78
N PRO A 54 12.78 -19.72 -5.80
CA PRO A 54 11.78 -20.77 -5.77
C PRO A 54 10.86 -20.48 -4.60
N TYR A 55 9.62 -20.09 -4.94
CA TYR A 55 8.70 -19.55 -3.96
C TYR A 55 8.55 -20.58 -2.86
N SER A 56 9.07 -20.23 -1.69
CA SER A 56 9.00 -21.06 -0.51
C SER A 56 7.68 -20.71 0.17
N PRO A 57 6.67 -21.62 0.16
CA PRO A 57 5.37 -21.30 0.72
C PRO A 57 5.50 -20.84 2.17
N THR A 58 4.93 -19.68 2.48
CA THR A 58 4.93 -19.15 3.85
C THR A 58 4.11 -20.08 4.76
N LEU A 59 4.22 -19.89 6.07
CA LEU A 59 3.34 -20.57 7.02
C LEU A 59 1.86 -20.35 6.67
N GLN A 60 1.51 -19.12 6.25
CA GLN A 60 0.15 -18.76 5.88
C GLN A 60 -0.31 -19.53 4.63
N ASP A 61 0.55 -19.68 3.63
CA ASP A 61 0.25 -20.43 2.41
C ASP A 61 0.04 -21.92 2.68
N ARG A 62 0.86 -22.49 3.56
CA ARG A 62 0.69 -23.87 4.01
C ARG A 62 -0.60 -24.04 4.81
N ARG A 63 -0.94 -23.09 5.68
CA ARG A 63 -2.23 -23.08 6.42
C ARG A 63 -3.43 -22.97 5.49
N TRP A 64 -3.36 -22.11 4.48
CA TRP A 64 -4.39 -21.97 3.45
C TRP A 64 -4.63 -23.29 2.71
N ARG A 65 -3.57 -23.89 2.16
CA ARG A 65 -3.68 -25.19 1.46
C ARG A 65 -4.22 -26.30 2.36
N PHE A 66 -3.86 -26.29 3.65
CA PHE A 66 -4.38 -27.24 4.62
C PHE A 66 -5.88 -27.01 4.88
N ALA A 67 -6.28 -25.75 5.09
CA ALA A 67 -7.67 -25.37 5.31
C ALA A 67 -8.56 -25.68 4.10
N ASP A 68 -8.08 -25.46 2.88
CA ASP A 68 -8.81 -25.79 1.64
C ASP A 68 -9.12 -27.29 1.57
N LYS A 69 -8.12 -28.14 1.80
CA LYS A 69 -8.33 -29.61 1.84
C LYS A 69 -9.32 -30.02 2.93
N LEU A 70 -9.23 -29.37 4.10
CA LEU A 70 -10.13 -29.63 5.22
C LEU A 70 -11.58 -29.22 4.89
N GLU A 71 -11.75 -28.08 4.22
CA GLU A 71 -13.04 -27.59 3.76
C GLU A 71 -13.63 -28.52 2.69
N GLU A 72 -12.83 -28.96 1.72
CA GLU A 72 -13.24 -29.94 0.70
C GLU A 72 -13.73 -31.25 1.34
N GLN A 73 -12.98 -31.77 2.32
CA GLN A 73 -13.34 -33.00 3.05
C GLN A 73 -14.68 -32.86 3.79
N HIS A 74 -14.96 -31.67 4.33
CA HIS A 74 -16.17 -31.41 5.12
C HIS A 74 -17.30 -30.73 4.36
N LEU A 75 -17.10 -30.46 3.06
CA LEU A 75 -18.05 -29.76 2.21
C LEU A 75 -19.46 -30.37 2.21
N PRO A 76 -19.66 -31.71 2.21
CA PRO A 76 -21.00 -32.28 2.29
C PRO A 76 -21.73 -31.89 3.58
N MET A 77 -21.02 -31.88 4.72
CA MET A 77 -21.58 -31.50 6.01
C MET A 77 -21.91 -30.00 6.05
N LEU A 78 -21.00 -29.15 5.54
CA LEU A 78 -21.21 -27.70 5.45
C LEU A 78 -22.40 -27.34 4.56
N ARG A 79 -22.58 -28.05 3.43
CA ARG A 79 -23.75 -27.89 2.55
C ARG A 79 -25.06 -28.26 3.25
N ARG A 80 -25.06 -29.31 4.07
CA ARG A 80 -26.24 -29.70 4.88
C ARG A 80 -26.55 -28.65 5.94
N LEU A 81 -25.56 -28.14 6.67
CA LEU A 81 -25.76 -27.05 7.63
C LEU A 81 -26.37 -25.82 6.97
N LYS A 82 -25.79 -25.36 5.86
CA LYS A 82 -26.27 -24.17 5.14
C LYS A 82 -27.72 -24.31 4.67
N ARG A 83 -28.15 -25.52 4.30
CA ARG A 83 -29.52 -25.79 3.83
C ARG A 83 -30.50 -26.06 4.96
N GLY A 84 -30.10 -26.83 5.95
CA GLY A 84 -30.97 -27.30 7.03
C GLY A 84 -31.22 -26.28 8.13
N GLU A 85 -30.31 -25.31 8.29
CA GLU A 85 -30.36 -24.32 9.36
C GLU A 85 -30.51 -22.89 8.81
N ILE A 86 -31.34 -22.70 7.77
CA ILE A 86 -31.66 -21.37 7.25
C ILE A 86 -32.29 -20.54 8.37
N GLY A 87 -31.79 -19.32 8.58
CA GLY A 87 -32.22 -18.46 9.68
C GLY A 87 -31.65 -18.84 11.06
N ASN A 88 -30.83 -19.89 11.16
CA ASN A 88 -30.17 -20.28 12.42
C ASN A 88 -28.64 -20.34 12.29
N PHE A 89 -28.12 -20.82 11.17
CA PHE A 89 -26.68 -20.93 10.92
C PHE A 89 -26.07 -19.58 10.51
N GLY A 90 -25.02 -19.16 11.24
CA GLY A 90 -24.26 -17.93 10.99
C GLY A 90 -23.06 -18.15 10.06
N GLY A 91 -22.39 -19.30 10.15
CA GLY A 91 -21.17 -19.57 9.38
C GLY A 91 -20.24 -20.55 10.07
N ILE A 92 -19.08 -20.78 9.46
CA ILE A 92 -17.97 -21.53 10.03
C ILE A 92 -16.64 -20.78 9.86
N GLU A 93 -15.95 -20.57 10.98
CA GLU A 93 -14.63 -19.94 11.00
C GLU A 93 -13.55 -20.99 11.32
N TRP A 94 -12.51 -21.06 10.50
CA TRP A 94 -11.33 -21.83 10.80
C TRP A 94 -10.39 -21.02 11.70
N ARG A 95 -10.27 -21.43 12.97
CA ARG A 95 -9.37 -20.78 13.93
C ARG A 95 -8.09 -21.60 14.09
N TRP A 96 -6.97 -20.94 13.83
CA TRP A 96 -5.64 -21.50 14.03
C TRP A 96 -5.11 -21.15 15.41
N ARG A 97 -4.35 -22.06 15.99
CA ARG A 97 -3.50 -21.83 17.17
C ARG A 97 -2.10 -22.30 16.84
N ASP A 98 -1.12 -21.44 17.04
CA ASP A 98 0.28 -21.78 16.81
C ASP A 98 0.73 -22.94 17.71
N GLY A 99 1.57 -23.82 17.17
CA GLY A 99 2.04 -25.02 17.85
C GLY A 99 2.85 -25.93 16.92
N PRO A 100 3.56 -26.93 17.48
CA PRO A 100 4.38 -27.86 16.72
C PRO A 100 3.55 -28.89 15.91
N GLU A 101 2.25 -29.00 16.16
CA GLU A 101 1.36 -29.95 15.50
C GLU A 101 1.22 -29.68 13.99
N ASN A 102 0.79 -30.70 13.24
CA ASN A 102 0.59 -30.64 11.78
C ASN A 102 1.82 -30.07 11.06
N ASP A 103 3.02 -30.61 11.33
CA ASP A 103 4.29 -30.18 10.75
C ASP A 103 4.59 -28.68 10.97
N GLY A 104 4.29 -28.20 12.18
CA GLY A 104 4.48 -26.80 12.58
C GLY A 104 3.42 -25.83 12.03
N LEU A 105 2.29 -26.33 11.51
CA LEU A 105 1.14 -25.50 11.18
C LEU A 105 0.34 -25.07 12.41
N GLY A 106 0.51 -25.80 13.53
CA GLY A 106 -0.29 -25.66 14.72
C GLY A 106 -1.62 -26.41 14.61
N THR A 107 -2.57 -26.06 15.47
CA THR A 107 -3.88 -26.72 15.53
C THR A 107 -4.96 -25.86 14.87
N ILE A 108 -5.95 -26.51 14.26
CA ILE A 108 -7.10 -25.87 13.61
C ILE A 108 -8.39 -26.34 14.28
N THR A 109 -9.36 -25.43 14.40
CA THR A 109 -10.70 -25.74 14.88
C THR A 109 -11.72 -25.04 13.98
N GLY A 110 -12.73 -25.79 13.54
CA GLY A 110 -13.86 -25.24 12.78
C GLY A 110 -14.95 -24.77 13.74
N VAL A 111 -15.07 -23.47 13.95
CA VAL A 111 -16.08 -22.90 14.85
C VAL A 111 -17.36 -22.63 14.08
N ALA A 112 -18.38 -23.45 14.30
CA ALA A 112 -19.69 -23.35 13.66
C ALA A 112 -20.62 -22.47 14.51
N TYR A 113 -21.11 -21.38 13.92
CA TYR A 113 -21.92 -20.38 14.60
C TYR A 113 -23.41 -20.60 14.37
N PHE A 114 -24.19 -20.54 15.44
CA PHE A 114 -25.65 -20.68 15.41
C PHE A 114 -26.32 -19.61 16.29
N LEU A 115 -27.50 -19.13 15.90
CA LEU A 115 -28.31 -18.24 16.74
C LEU A 115 -28.89 -18.99 17.94
N ASN A 116 -29.43 -20.19 17.69
CA ASN A 116 -30.18 -20.96 18.66
C ASN A 116 -29.54 -22.34 18.86
N GLU A 117 -29.41 -22.71 20.14
CA GLU A 117 -28.94 -24.02 20.60
C GLU A 117 -27.68 -24.55 19.87
N PRO A 118 -26.54 -23.83 19.89
CA PRO A 118 -25.38 -24.16 19.06
C PRO A 118 -24.90 -25.62 19.20
N ALA A 119 -24.80 -26.11 20.43
CA ALA A 119 -24.30 -27.46 20.70
C ALA A 119 -25.30 -28.56 20.31
N ALA A 120 -26.60 -28.33 20.51
CA ALA A 120 -27.62 -29.30 20.08
C ALA A 120 -27.69 -29.36 18.55
N THR A 121 -27.65 -28.19 17.90
CA THR A 121 -27.68 -28.08 16.44
C THR A 121 -26.48 -28.75 15.81
N LEU A 122 -25.25 -28.42 16.21
CA LEU A 122 -24.05 -29.00 15.60
C LEU A 122 -24.00 -30.53 15.72
N ARG A 123 -24.42 -31.08 16.86
CA ARG A 123 -24.47 -32.54 17.10
C ARG A 123 -25.38 -33.30 16.14
N ARG A 124 -26.39 -32.64 15.53
CA ARG A 124 -27.23 -33.25 14.47
C ARG A 124 -26.45 -33.49 13.17
N TYR A 125 -25.35 -32.77 12.94
CA TYR A 125 -24.61 -32.80 11.67
C TYR A 125 -23.24 -33.48 11.79
N THR A 126 -22.60 -33.41 12.95
CA THR A 126 -21.27 -34.01 13.17
C THR A 126 -21.00 -34.26 14.67
N GLY A 127 -20.28 -35.35 14.96
CA GLY A 127 -19.66 -35.61 16.26
C GLY A 127 -18.14 -35.42 16.25
N ASN A 128 -17.57 -34.91 15.14
CA ASN A 128 -16.13 -34.73 15.00
C ASN A 128 -15.64 -33.59 15.91
N PRO A 129 -14.66 -33.84 16.82
CA PRO A 129 -14.15 -32.84 17.77
C PRO A 129 -13.42 -31.67 17.10
N LEU A 130 -13.09 -31.77 15.81
CA LEU A 130 -12.60 -30.65 15.01
C LEU A 130 -13.57 -29.45 15.04
N PHE A 131 -14.87 -29.71 15.15
CA PHE A 131 -15.88 -28.67 15.11
C PHE A 131 -16.36 -28.30 16.51
N GLN A 132 -16.40 -27.00 16.77
CA GLN A 132 -16.93 -26.45 18.01
C GLN A 132 -18.13 -25.56 17.74
N PRO A 133 -19.21 -25.68 18.53
CA PRO A 133 -20.36 -24.82 18.39
C PRO A 133 -20.12 -23.47 19.08
N ALA A 134 -20.60 -22.39 18.48
CA ALA A 134 -20.57 -21.06 19.07
C ALA A 134 -21.88 -20.29 18.80
N THR A 135 -22.16 -19.28 19.63
CA THR A 135 -23.33 -18.41 19.43
C THR A 135 -23.02 -17.34 18.38
N ALA A 136 -23.89 -17.21 17.39
CA ALA A 136 -23.84 -16.16 16.37
C ALA A 136 -24.54 -14.90 16.85
N GLY A 137 -24.10 -13.73 16.36
CA GLY A 137 -24.88 -12.49 16.51
C GLY A 137 -26.00 -12.37 15.48
N PHE A 138 -25.86 -13.04 14.33
CA PHE A 138 -26.79 -13.00 13.21
C PHE A 138 -26.79 -14.32 12.43
N ALA A 139 -27.94 -14.69 11.88
CA ALA A 139 -28.03 -15.72 10.86
C ALA A 139 -27.35 -15.24 9.58
N ARG A 140 -26.78 -16.17 8.81
CA ARG A 140 -26.07 -15.86 7.55
C ARG A 140 -26.91 -15.03 6.57
N THR A 141 -28.21 -15.30 6.50
CA THR A 141 -29.16 -14.57 5.64
C THR A 141 -29.26 -13.10 6.00
N ASP A 142 -29.09 -12.74 7.28
CA ASP A 142 -29.10 -11.35 7.73
C ASP A 142 -27.73 -10.69 7.65
N GLN A 143 -26.65 -11.46 7.80
CA GLN A 143 -25.29 -10.93 7.73
C GLN A 143 -25.02 -10.21 6.40
N ASP A 144 -25.36 -10.85 5.28
CA ASP A 144 -25.16 -10.28 3.94
C ASP A 144 -25.95 -8.98 3.76
N ARG A 145 -27.20 -8.94 4.24
CA ARG A 145 -28.04 -7.75 4.16
C ARG A 145 -27.47 -6.60 5.00
N ILE A 146 -27.09 -6.87 6.25
CA ILE A 146 -26.55 -5.86 7.17
C ILE A 146 -25.22 -5.30 6.65
N ALA A 147 -24.33 -6.15 6.16
CA ALA A 147 -23.04 -5.71 5.61
C ALA A 147 -23.24 -4.79 4.40
N ARG A 148 -24.18 -5.11 3.50
CA ARG A 148 -24.52 -4.28 2.35
C ARG A 148 -25.17 -2.95 2.76
N GLU A 149 -26.22 -3.00 3.58
CA GLU A 149 -26.91 -1.79 4.06
C GLU A 149 -25.94 -0.80 4.73
N TRP A 150 -24.95 -1.28 5.48
CA TRP A 150 -23.94 -0.42 6.10
C TRP A 150 -22.84 0.03 5.13
N ALA A 151 -22.38 -0.83 4.21
CA ALA A 151 -21.44 -0.41 3.18
C ALA A 151 -22.04 0.71 2.32
N ASP A 152 -23.28 0.55 1.86
CA ASP A 152 -24.00 1.53 1.05
C ASP A 152 -24.21 2.84 1.83
N ARG A 153 -24.54 2.75 3.13
CA ARG A 153 -24.71 3.92 4.00
C ARG A 153 -23.41 4.70 4.19
N ILE A 154 -22.28 4.00 4.27
CA ILE A 154 -20.97 4.62 4.44
C ILE A 154 -20.49 5.22 3.12
N GLY A 155 -20.75 4.54 2.00
CA GLY A 155 -20.51 5.03 0.65
C GLY A 155 -19.53 4.16 -0.12
N ASP A 156 -19.78 4.08 -1.43
CA ASP A 156 -18.92 3.40 -2.39
C ASP A 156 -17.51 4.00 -2.37
N GLY A 157 -16.50 3.13 -2.46
CA GLY A 157 -15.09 3.52 -2.39
C GLY A 157 -14.55 3.74 -0.97
N ILE A 158 -15.42 3.81 0.05
CA ILE A 158 -15.01 3.90 1.47
C ILE A 158 -15.18 2.55 2.16
N ALA A 159 -16.34 1.92 1.97
CA ALA A 159 -16.65 0.63 2.58
C ALA A 159 -17.11 -0.37 1.51
N SER A 160 -16.79 -1.64 1.74
CA SER A 160 -17.30 -2.75 0.92
C SER A 160 -17.82 -3.87 1.82
N PRO A 161 -18.92 -4.56 1.43
CA PRO A 161 -19.43 -5.67 2.20
C PRO A 161 -18.44 -6.83 2.20
N GLY A 162 -18.21 -7.40 3.37
CA GLY A 162 -17.47 -8.65 3.50
C GLY A 162 -18.28 -9.84 3.00
N PHE A 163 -17.58 -10.83 2.44
CA PHE A 163 -18.15 -12.12 2.06
C PHE A 163 -17.37 -13.26 2.71
N GLY A 164 -18.06 -14.21 3.33
CA GLY A 164 -17.44 -15.38 3.95
C GLY A 164 -18.30 -15.99 5.05
N ASN A 165 -17.70 -16.84 5.87
CA ASN A 165 -18.40 -17.73 6.79
C ASN A 165 -18.15 -17.40 8.28
N ILE A 166 -18.13 -16.15 8.75
CA ILE A 166 -17.91 -15.86 10.19
C ILE A 166 -19.24 -15.68 10.96
N GLY A 167 -19.17 -15.57 12.29
CA GLY A 167 -20.35 -15.43 13.17
C GLY A 167 -21.00 -14.04 13.21
N VAL A 168 -20.47 -13.06 12.46
CA VAL A 168 -20.90 -11.65 12.47
C VAL A 168 -20.79 -11.05 11.06
N PRO A 169 -21.64 -10.08 10.68
CA PRO A 169 -21.41 -9.29 9.46
C PRO A 169 -20.13 -8.45 9.62
N TRP A 170 -19.48 -8.16 8.50
CA TRP A 170 -18.33 -7.26 8.48
C TRP A 170 -18.27 -6.46 7.20
N ILE A 171 -17.58 -5.34 7.28
CA ILE A 171 -17.25 -4.49 6.13
C ILE A 171 -15.75 -4.21 6.12
N ASN A 172 -15.17 -4.14 4.93
CA ASN A 172 -13.80 -3.68 4.75
C ASN A 172 -13.82 -2.17 4.56
N ILE A 173 -12.94 -1.46 5.26
CA ILE A 173 -12.79 -0.01 5.20
C ILE A 173 -11.51 0.31 4.43
N ALA A 174 -11.66 1.13 3.39
CA ALA A 174 -10.57 1.58 2.52
C ALA A 174 -9.81 2.81 3.05
N LEU A 175 -10.32 3.44 4.11
CA LEU A 175 -9.73 4.61 4.74
C LEU A 175 -8.79 4.24 5.90
N PRO A 176 -7.82 5.12 6.22
CA PRO A 176 -7.14 5.07 7.51
C PRO A 176 -8.13 5.09 8.67
N ARG A 177 -7.86 4.35 9.75
CA ARG A 177 -8.78 4.23 10.89
C ARG A 177 -9.14 5.56 11.51
N ALA A 178 -8.16 6.46 11.70
CA ALA A 178 -8.39 7.76 12.30
C ALA A 178 -9.36 8.62 11.47
N GLU A 179 -9.24 8.58 10.15
CA GLU A 179 -10.13 9.32 9.23
C GLU A 179 -11.55 8.75 9.25
N PHE A 180 -11.67 7.42 9.26
CA PHE A 180 -12.97 6.76 9.38
C PHE A 180 -13.68 7.12 10.69
N GLU A 181 -12.98 7.09 11.83
CA GLU A 181 -13.60 7.43 13.12
C GLU A 181 -13.99 8.93 13.22
N ALA A 182 -13.20 9.81 12.61
CA ALA A 182 -13.55 11.22 12.48
C ALA A 182 -14.83 11.40 11.66
N MET A 183 -14.94 10.71 10.52
CA MET A 183 -16.13 10.70 9.67
C MET A 183 -17.34 10.14 10.41
N ARG A 184 -17.19 8.98 11.07
CA ARG A 184 -18.23 8.34 11.88
C ARG A 184 -18.79 9.29 12.94
N THR A 185 -17.90 10.01 13.62
CA THR A 185 -18.27 11.00 14.65
C THR A 185 -19.02 12.18 14.03
N ALA A 186 -18.49 12.76 12.95
CA ALA A 186 -19.12 13.89 12.27
C ALA A 186 -20.50 13.54 11.71
N LYS A 187 -20.67 12.34 11.16
CA LYS A 187 -21.95 11.83 10.62
C LYS A 187 -22.86 11.22 11.68
N ARG A 188 -22.40 11.11 12.94
CA ARG A 188 -23.11 10.50 14.07
C ARG A 188 -23.62 9.08 13.77
N TRP A 189 -22.80 8.28 13.08
CA TRP A 189 -23.17 6.92 12.73
C TRP A 189 -23.16 6.00 13.96
N ALA A 190 -24.34 5.49 14.31
CA ALA A 190 -24.53 4.46 15.33
C ALA A 190 -24.26 3.07 14.75
N ILE A 191 -22.98 2.77 14.47
CA ILE A 191 -22.56 1.47 13.95
C ILE A 191 -22.89 0.36 14.99
N PRO A 192 -23.56 -0.74 14.60
CA PRO A 192 -23.91 -1.83 15.52
C PRO A 192 -22.65 -2.44 16.13
N PRO A 193 -22.65 -2.76 17.44
CA PRO A 193 -21.49 -3.34 18.10
C PRO A 193 -21.10 -4.73 17.55
N ASN A 194 -22.03 -5.40 16.89
CA ASN A 194 -21.87 -6.70 16.26
C ASN A 194 -21.64 -6.61 14.73
N LEU A 195 -21.34 -5.43 14.19
CA LEU A 195 -20.78 -5.26 12.84
C LEU A 195 -19.27 -5.09 12.94
N ALA A 196 -18.50 -6.04 12.41
CA ALA A 196 -17.04 -5.94 12.45
C ALA A 196 -16.54 -4.97 11.36
N LEU A 197 -15.71 -4.01 11.77
CA LEU A 197 -15.02 -3.09 10.87
C LEU A 197 -13.60 -3.59 10.63
N ARG A 198 -13.29 -3.99 9.40
CA ARG A 198 -11.95 -4.46 9.03
C ARG A 198 -11.19 -3.37 8.31
N PHE A 199 -10.06 -2.98 8.88
CA PHE A 199 -9.16 -2.00 8.30
C PHE A 199 -7.98 -2.74 7.69
N SER A 200 -7.58 -2.32 6.49
CA SER A 200 -6.38 -2.84 5.86
C SER A 200 -5.15 -2.14 6.44
N GLU A 201 -4.10 -2.90 6.73
CA GLU A 201 -2.78 -2.33 7.11
C GLU A 201 -2.21 -1.43 6.00
N TRP A 202 -2.58 -1.70 4.74
CA TRP A 202 -2.19 -0.91 3.59
C TRP A 202 -2.85 0.48 3.57
N ALA A 203 -3.91 0.70 4.36
CA ALA A 203 -4.51 2.01 4.55
C ALA A 203 -3.82 2.83 5.65
N GLU A 204 -2.82 2.26 6.36
CA GLU A 204 -2.12 2.91 7.46
C GLU A 204 -0.60 2.97 7.18
N PRO A 205 -0.16 3.83 6.24
CA PRO A 205 1.27 4.02 5.97
C PRO A 205 2.01 4.62 7.18
N ASP A 206 3.16 4.04 7.55
CA ASP A 206 3.98 4.45 8.69
C ASP A 206 5.14 5.39 8.31
N LEU A 207 5.37 5.59 7.01
CA LEU A 207 6.34 6.56 6.49
C LEU A 207 5.66 7.78 5.84
N PRO A 208 6.29 8.97 5.90
CA PRO A 208 5.78 10.14 5.21
C PRO A 208 5.89 9.96 3.69
N ALA A 209 4.92 10.52 2.96
CA ALA A 209 4.93 10.56 1.51
C ALA A 209 6.15 11.31 0.97
N VAL A 210 6.44 12.49 1.54
CA VAL A 210 7.64 13.27 1.24
C VAL A 210 8.45 13.48 2.54
N PRO A 211 9.68 12.96 2.63
CA PRO A 211 10.55 13.23 3.77
C PRO A 211 11.01 14.70 3.77
N ASP A 212 11.36 15.23 4.95
CA ASP A 212 11.65 16.67 5.14
C ASP A 212 12.73 17.21 4.20
N GLY A 213 13.78 16.42 3.94
CA GLY A 213 14.86 16.80 3.01
C GLY A 213 14.45 16.92 1.54
N LEU A 214 13.25 16.47 1.15
CA LEU A 214 12.73 16.57 -0.22
C LEU A 214 11.61 17.58 -0.38
N ARG A 215 11.06 18.11 0.73
CA ARG A 215 10.02 19.14 0.68
C ARG A 215 10.41 20.37 -0.16
N PRO A 216 11.65 20.87 -0.14
CA PRO A 216 12.03 22.01 -0.98
C PRO A 216 11.96 21.74 -2.49
N LEU A 217 11.90 20.47 -2.91
CA LEU A 217 11.87 20.08 -4.33
C LEU A 217 10.47 19.76 -4.82
N ILE A 218 9.50 19.60 -3.93
CA ILE A 218 8.16 19.10 -4.24
C ILE A 218 7.13 20.06 -3.65
N ARG A 219 6.40 20.76 -4.53
CA ARG A 219 5.31 21.66 -4.14
C ARG A 219 4.16 20.89 -3.53
N TYR A 220 3.77 19.81 -4.21
CA TYR A 220 2.66 18.97 -3.79
C TYR A 220 2.90 17.52 -4.21
N PHE A 221 2.67 16.60 -3.28
CA PHE A 221 2.70 15.17 -3.56
C PHE A 221 1.28 14.60 -3.43
N PRO A 222 0.57 14.42 -4.56
CA PRO A 222 -0.84 14.03 -4.53
C PRO A 222 -0.99 12.53 -4.29
N ASN A 223 -1.29 12.14 -3.05
CA ASN A 223 -1.74 10.78 -2.74
C ASN A 223 -3.27 10.67 -2.76
N GLU A 224 -3.77 9.51 -3.16
CA GLU A 224 -5.11 9.05 -2.82
C GLU A 224 -5.30 9.01 -1.30
N GLN A 225 -6.51 9.36 -0.85
CA GLN A 225 -6.87 9.37 0.58
C GLN A 225 -7.43 8.01 1.04
N SER A 226 -7.71 7.11 0.09
CA SER A 226 -8.23 5.78 0.35
C SER A 226 -7.47 4.75 -0.47
N LEU A 227 -7.61 3.49 -0.08
CA LEU A 227 -7.18 2.39 -0.92
C LEU A 227 -8.01 2.35 -2.20
N ALA A 228 -7.33 2.08 -3.31
CA ALA A 228 -7.99 1.82 -4.57
C ALA A 228 -8.96 0.63 -4.40
N GLY A 229 -10.18 0.80 -4.91
CA GLY A 229 -11.12 -0.31 -5.11
C GLY A 229 -10.60 -1.33 -6.12
N PRO A 230 -11.38 -2.38 -6.42
CA PRO A 230 -11.04 -3.32 -7.49
C PRO A 230 -10.85 -2.57 -8.80
N THR A 231 -9.68 -2.74 -9.42
CA THR A 231 -9.32 -2.12 -10.70
C THR A 231 -9.20 -3.19 -11.79
N PRO A 232 -9.49 -2.86 -13.05
CA PRO A 232 -9.22 -3.76 -14.16
C PRO A 232 -7.73 -4.13 -14.20
N ASP A 233 -7.44 -5.38 -14.55
CA ASP A 233 -6.07 -5.86 -14.76
C ASP A 233 -5.53 -5.33 -16.09
N LEU A 234 -5.12 -4.06 -16.07
CA LEU A 234 -4.56 -3.33 -17.20
C LEU A 234 -3.21 -2.75 -16.79
N ALA A 235 -2.20 -2.94 -17.65
CA ALA A 235 -0.88 -2.36 -17.47
C ALA A 235 -0.63 -1.29 -18.54
N THR A 236 -0.59 -0.03 -18.14
CA THR A 236 -0.09 1.08 -18.97
C THR A 236 1.34 1.43 -18.58
N TYR A 237 2.07 2.10 -19.48
CA TYR A 237 3.50 2.39 -19.29
C TYR A 237 3.86 3.77 -19.79
N ASP A 238 4.31 4.64 -18.90
CA ASP A 238 4.79 5.99 -19.22
C ASP A 238 5.88 6.39 -18.19
N ALA A 239 6.54 7.52 -18.39
CA ALA A 239 7.39 8.09 -17.35
C ALA A 239 6.59 9.04 -16.46
N ILE A 240 6.98 9.13 -15.18
CA ILE A 240 6.51 10.18 -14.29
C ILE A 240 7.66 11.15 -14.08
N VAL A 241 7.50 12.39 -14.51
CA VAL A 241 8.52 13.46 -14.43
C VAL A 241 8.15 14.48 -13.36
N LEU A 242 9.16 15.13 -12.79
CA LEU A 242 8.97 16.25 -11.85
C LEU A 242 9.25 17.55 -12.60
N ARG A 243 8.25 18.40 -12.81
CA ARG A 243 8.41 19.72 -13.42
C ARG A 243 7.92 20.79 -12.46
N ASP A 244 8.78 21.75 -12.16
CA ASP A 244 8.48 22.84 -11.22
C ASP A 244 7.89 22.36 -9.87
N GLY A 245 8.41 21.24 -9.36
CA GLY A 245 7.96 20.66 -8.09
C GLY A 245 6.61 19.91 -8.14
N CYS A 246 6.08 19.65 -9.33
CA CYS A 246 4.83 18.93 -9.58
C CYS A 246 5.07 17.70 -10.47
N PHE A 247 4.32 16.61 -10.19
CA PHE A 247 4.50 15.34 -10.89
C PHE A 247 3.56 15.22 -12.08
N PHE A 248 4.11 14.92 -13.24
CA PHE A 248 3.36 14.75 -14.48
C PHE A 248 3.58 13.37 -15.07
N ILE A 249 2.55 12.82 -15.71
CA ILE A 249 2.72 11.69 -16.62
C ILE A 249 3.22 12.24 -17.94
N ASP A 250 4.40 11.81 -18.37
CA ASP A 250 5.00 12.20 -19.65
C ASP A 250 4.39 11.34 -20.76
N GLU A 251 3.30 11.84 -21.35
CA GLU A 251 2.54 11.17 -22.40
C GLU A 251 2.88 11.76 -23.76
N GLU A 252 2.52 11.06 -24.84
CA GLU A 252 2.60 11.64 -26.18
C GLU A 252 1.56 12.78 -26.32
N GLY A 253 2.02 14.02 -26.36
CA GLY A 253 1.16 15.18 -26.55
C GLY A 253 1.75 16.48 -25.98
N ALA A 254 0.94 17.54 -25.98
CA ALA A 254 1.32 18.83 -25.40
C ALA A 254 0.66 19.12 -24.05
N ASP A 255 -0.20 18.21 -23.55
CA ASP A 255 -1.00 18.39 -22.32
C ASP A 255 -0.87 17.18 -21.40
N ASP A 256 0.31 17.05 -20.83
CA ASP A 256 0.61 16.03 -19.82
C ASP A 256 -0.24 16.24 -18.56
N PRO A 257 -0.89 15.20 -18.05
CA PRO A 257 -1.68 15.32 -16.83
C PRO A 257 -0.78 15.30 -15.59
N LEU A 258 -1.29 15.88 -14.51
CA LEU A 258 -0.73 15.67 -13.18
C LEU A 258 -0.99 14.22 -12.74
N ALA A 259 0.05 13.57 -12.22
CA ALA A 259 -0.06 12.23 -11.67
C ALA A 259 -0.58 12.29 -10.24
N MET A 260 -1.51 11.39 -9.88
CA MET A 260 -1.97 11.15 -8.51
C MET A 260 -1.64 9.72 -8.11
N PHE A 261 -1.03 9.55 -6.94
CA PHE A 261 -0.38 8.31 -6.52
C PHE A 261 -1.24 7.53 -5.51
N PRO A 262 -1.12 6.19 -5.45
CA PRO A 262 -1.78 5.40 -4.40
C PRO A 262 -1.41 5.88 -2.99
N LEU A 263 -2.33 5.70 -2.03
CA LEU A 263 -2.16 6.11 -0.63
C LEU A 263 -0.82 5.64 -0.02
N GLY A 264 -0.45 4.38 -0.29
CA GLY A 264 0.75 3.72 0.23
C GLY A 264 2.05 4.10 -0.48
N VAL A 265 2.07 5.06 -1.40
CA VAL A 265 3.26 5.48 -2.15
C VAL A 265 3.84 6.78 -1.61
N GLY A 266 5.17 6.84 -1.53
CA GLY A 266 5.91 8.06 -1.26
C GLY A 266 7.17 8.14 -2.12
N VAL A 267 8.05 9.08 -1.79
CA VAL A 267 9.33 9.30 -2.47
C VAL A 267 10.49 9.34 -1.50
N HIS A 268 11.68 9.07 -2.02
CA HIS A 268 12.95 9.19 -1.32
C HIS A 268 14.08 9.47 -2.31
N ARG A 269 15.26 9.82 -1.79
CA ARG A 269 16.50 9.72 -2.55
C ARG A 269 17.05 8.32 -2.39
N ASP A 270 17.38 7.69 -3.52
CA ASP A 270 18.05 6.41 -3.49
C ASP A 270 19.55 6.54 -3.22
N ARG A 271 20.26 5.42 -3.23
CA ARG A 271 21.71 5.35 -2.93
C ARG A 271 22.58 6.10 -3.95
N GLU A 272 22.08 6.31 -5.16
CA GLU A 272 22.76 7.05 -6.23
C GLU A 272 22.36 8.54 -6.23
N GLY A 273 21.50 8.95 -5.30
CA GLY A 273 21.04 10.33 -5.14
C GLY A 273 19.86 10.70 -6.03
N HIS A 274 19.31 9.77 -6.81
CA HIS A 274 18.15 10.01 -7.67
C HIS A 274 16.85 10.04 -6.86
N LEU A 275 15.86 10.80 -7.33
CA LEU A 275 14.51 10.78 -6.77
C LEU A 275 13.79 9.50 -7.23
N ALA A 276 13.29 8.72 -6.28
CA ALA A 276 12.62 7.45 -6.55
C ALA A 276 11.39 7.26 -5.67
N PHE A 277 10.42 6.53 -6.20
CA PHE A 277 9.23 6.11 -5.47
C PHE A 277 9.59 5.02 -4.45
N ARG A 278 8.77 4.91 -3.41
CA ARG A 278 8.87 3.87 -2.38
C ARG A 278 7.49 3.51 -1.83
N SER A 279 7.40 2.32 -1.25
CA SER A 279 6.33 2.02 -0.30
C SER A 279 6.44 2.94 0.91
N ARG A 280 5.29 3.37 1.44
CA ARG A 280 5.17 4.05 2.73
C ARG A 280 4.92 3.10 3.89
N HIS A 281 4.95 1.79 3.65
CA HIS A 281 4.94 0.75 4.67
C HIS A 281 6.37 0.24 4.85
N SER A 282 6.98 0.52 6.00
CA SER A 282 8.41 0.27 6.27
C SER A 282 8.82 -1.20 6.14
N ALA A 283 7.91 -2.12 6.44
CA ALA A 283 8.12 -3.56 6.28
C ALA A 283 8.13 -4.01 4.80
N ASN A 284 7.63 -3.18 3.88
CA ASN A 284 7.63 -3.47 2.46
C ASN A 284 8.84 -2.81 1.79
N ALA A 285 9.89 -3.60 1.58
CA ALA A 285 11.14 -3.18 0.96
C ALA A 285 11.10 -3.17 -0.59
N ARG A 286 9.91 -3.25 -1.20
CA ARG A 286 9.78 -3.25 -2.67
C ARG A 286 10.37 -1.98 -3.26
N GLN A 287 11.29 -2.17 -4.21
CA GLN A 287 11.86 -1.09 -4.98
C GLN A 287 10.91 -0.69 -6.11
N LEU A 288 10.44 0.55 -6.07
CA LEU A 288 9.60 1.15 -7.11
C LEU A 288 10.46 1.97 -8.08
N ALA A 289 9.83 2.58 -9.09
CA ALA A 289 10.56 3.27 -10.13
C ALA A 289 11.23 4.59 -9.70
N ARG A 290 12.21 5.02 -10.51
CA ARG A 290 12.80 6.36 -10.41
C ARG A 290 11.92 7.36 -11.14
N VAL A 291 11.84 8.58 -10.62
CA VAL A 291 11.22 9.71 -11.32
C VAL A 291 12.04 9.99 -12.58
N GLY A 292 11.37 10.17 -13.73
CA GLY A 292 12.01 10.33 -15.03
C GLY A 292 12.38 9.02 -15.74
N THR A 293 11.96 7.86 -15.21
CA THR A 293 12.12 6.56 -15.88
C THR A 293 10.78 6.01 -16.32
N ARG A 294 10.75 5.22 -17.40
CA ARG A 294 9.53 4.54 -17.83
C ARG A 294 9.13 3.46 -16.81
N MET A 295 7.88 3.48 -16.37
CA MET A 295 7.36 2.60 -15.33
C MET A 295 5.97 2.07 -15.69
N GLN A 296 5.57 0.95 -15.09
CA GLN A 296 4.20 0.46 -15.20
C GLN A 296 3.31 1.29 -14.28
N LEU A 297 2.30 1.94 -14.84
CA LEU A 297 1.34 2.78 -14.11
C LEU A 297 0.07 2.02 -13.69
N GLY A 298 -0.09 0.77 -14.15
CA GLY A 298 -1.29 -0.04 -13.89
C GLY A 298 -2.52 0.54 -14.56
N TYR A 299 -3.70 0.37 -13.96
CA TYR A 299 -4.91 1.04 -14.42
C TYR A 299 -4.78 2.55 -14.19
N ARG A 300 -5.09 3.35 -15.22
CA ARG A 300 -5.10 4.81 -15.16
C ARG A 300 -6.54 5.31 -15.20
N ALA A 301 -6.87 6.24 -14.31
CA ALA A 301 -8.20 6.84 -14.28
C ALA A 301 -8.11 8.35 -14.04
N GLU A 302 -8.82 9.11 -14.87
CA GLU A 302 -8.98 10.54 -14.65
C GLU A 302 -9.75 10.81 -13.35
N VAL A 303 -9.25 11.76 -12.58
CA VAL A 303 -9.84 12.18 -11.31
C VAL A 303 -10.84 13.30 -11.60
N ALA A 304 -12.13 12.99 -11.50
CA ALA A 304 -13.21 13.94 -11.80
C ALA A 304 -13.17 15.19 -10.90
N GLU A 305 -12.79 15.01 -9.63
CA GLU A 305 -12.67 16.09 -8.64
C GLU A 305 -11.26 16.09 -8.02
N PRO A 306 -10.28 16.73 -8.68
CA PRO A 306 -8.93 16.78 -8.15
C PRO A 306 -8.85 17.55 -6.82
N PRO A 307 -7.90 17.21 -5.93
CA PRO A 307 -7.70 17.94 -4.68
C PRO A 307 -7.46 19.44 -4.95
N PRO A 308 -8.19 20.37 -4.31
CA PRO A 308 -8.00 21.80 -4.54
C PRO A 308 -6.56 22.28 -4.28
N ALA A 309 -5.91 21.72 -3.27
CA ALA A 309 -4.52 22.05 -2.93
C ALA A 309 -3.52 21.60 -4.02
N LEU A 310 -3.81 20.53 -4.77
CA LEU A 310 -3.00 20.14 -5.93
C LEU A 310 -3.11 21.20 -7.03
N ILE A 311 -4.34 21.63 -7.33
CA ILE A 311 -4.59 22.63 -8.38
C ILE A 311 -4.00 23.99 -8.01
N GLU A 312 -4.08 24.37 -6.73
CA GLU A 312 -3.46 25.60 -6.21
C GLU A 312 -1.93 25.56 -6.35
N ALA A 313 -1.31 24.43 -6.04
CA ALA A 313 0.15 24.30 -6.06
C ALA A 313 0.75 24.10 -7.48
N CYS A 314 0.03 23.37 -8.34
CA CYS A 314 0.55 22.85 -9.61
C CYS A 314 -0.20 23.36 -10.85
N GLY A 315 -1.22 24.21 -10.68
CA GLY A 315 -2.01 24.73 -11.78
C GLY A 315 -3.13 23.78 -12.23
N ARG A 316 -3.93 24.26 -13.19
CA ARG A 316 -5.08 23.54 -13.73
C ARG A 316 -4.63 22.65 -14.87
N HIS A 317 -4.51 21.36 -14.58
CA HIS A 317 -4.25 20.29 -15.54
C HIS A 317 -5.26 19.17 -15.34
N ARG A 318 -5.41 18.31 -16.35
CA ARG A 318 -6.05 17.00 -16.15
C ARG A 318 -5.28 16.24 -15.06
N VAL A 319 -5.99 15.56 -14.16
CA VAL A 319 -5.35 14.77 -13.10
C VAL A 319 -5.67 13.30 -13.30
N VAL A 320 -4.65 12.47 -13.30
CA VAL A 320 -4.77 11.03 -13.54
C VAL A 320 -4.20 10.26 -12.36
N SER A 321 -5.06 9.45 -11.76
CA SER A 321 -4.65 8.45 -10.78
C SER A 321 -3.95 7.27 -11.46
N VAL A 322 -2.86 6.80 -10.86
CA VAL A 322 -2.12 5.59 -11.27
C VAL A 322 -2.19 4.54 -10.16
N LYS A 323 -2.09 3.26 -10.52
CA LYS A 323 -2.25 2.13 -9.57
C LYS A 323 -0.99 1.31 -9.37
N SER A 324 0.03 1.52 -10.18
CA SER A 324 1.37 0.97 -10.00
C SER A 324 2.43 2.03 -10.29
N LEU A 325 3.63 1.80 -9.76
CA LEU A 325 4.86 2.56 -10.06
C LEU A 325 6.03 1.59 -10.16
N ASP A 326 5.76 0.38 -10.64
CA ASP A 326 6.76 -0.65 -10.77
C ASP A 326 7.72 -0.28 -11.89
N GLN A 327 9.01 -0.55 -11.68
CA GLN A 327 9.96 -0.45 -12.77
C GLN A 327 9.47 -1.34 -13.92
N ALA A 328 9.41 -0.76 -15.13
CA ALA A 328 8.98 -1.52 -16.31
C ALA A 328 9.93 -2.70 -16.63
N ALA A 329 11.15 -2.67 -16.07
CA ALA A 329 12.10 -3.77 -16.05
C ALA A 329 11.58 -4.94 -15.19
N GLY A 330 10.66 -5.71 -15.77
CA GLY A 330 10.04 -6.88 -15.15
C GLY A 330 8.83 -7.40 -15.93
N TYR A 331 8.09 -6.53 -16.61
CA TYR A 331 6.96 -6.93 -17.45
C TYR A 331 7.29 -6.96 -18.95
N GLY A 332 8.38 -6.31 -19.37
CA GLY A 332 8.90 -6.33 -20.75
C GLY A 332 10.17 -7.17 -20.92
N GLY A 333 10.28 -8.29 -20.20
CA GLY A 333 11.45 -9.18 -20.22
C GLY A 333 11.89 -9.48 -21.65
N VAL A 334 13.15 -9.17 -21.96
CA VAL A 334 13.84 -9.34 -23.25
C VAL A 334 13.40 -8.39 -24.37
N TRP A 335 12.11 -8.18 -24.64
CA TRP A 335 11.67 -7.39 -25.81
C TRP A 335 11.93 -5.88 -25.68
N PHE A 336 11.80 -5.31 -24.49
CA PHE A 336 11.97 -3.86 -24.28
C PHE A 336 13.45 -3.44 -24.26
N ALA A 337 14.31 -4.27 -23.66
CA ALA A 337 15.77 -4.06 -23.68
C ALA A 337 16.31 -4.14 -25.12
N VAL A 338 15.75 -5.02 -25.96
CA VAL A 338 16.11 -5.11 -27.38
C VAL A 338 15.71 -3.84 -28.14
N GLN A 339 14.51 -3.28 -27.91
CA GLN A 339 14.10 -2.04 -28.59
C GLN A 339 14.91 -0.81 -28.16
N GLN A 340 15.16 -0.62 -26.86
CA GLN A 340 15.97 0.52 -26.41
C GLN A 340 17.44 0.40 -26.81
N ASN A 341 18.02 -0.81 -26.77
CA ASN A 341 19.39 -1.00 -27.26
C ASN A 341 19.48 -0.86 -28.77
N ALA A 342 18.50 -1.36 -29.54
CA ALA A 342 18.46 -1.18 -31.00
C ALA A 342 18.37 0.30 -31.40
N ALA A 343 17.54 1.09 -30.70
CA ALA A 343 17.42 2.53 -30.96
C ALA A 343 18.69 3.32 -30.58
N ARG A 344 19.43 2.88 -29.54
CA ARG A 344 20.66 3.55 -29.09
C ARG A 344 21.91 3.11 -29.88
N GLU A 345 21.93 1.89 -30.38
CA GLU A 345 23.08 1.28 -31.05
C GLU A 345 22.90 1.16 -32.58
N GLY A 346 21.74 1.57 -33.11
CA GLY A 346 21.49 1.63 -34.54
C GLY A 346 21.37 0.27 -35.22
N LEU A 347 20.74 -0.71 -34.56
CA LEU A 347 20.46 -2.05 -35.10
C LEU A 347 19.12 -2.11 -35.82
#